data_AF-A0A930M8P7-F1
#
_entry.id   AF-A0A930M8P7-F1
#
_cell.length_a   1.000
_cell.length_b   1.000
_cell.length_c   1.000
_cell.angle_alpha   90.00
_cell.angle_beta   90.00
_cell.angle_gamma   90.00
#
_symmetry.space_group_name_H-M   'P 1'
#
loop_
_entity.id
_entity.type
_entity.pdbx_description
1 polymer ?
#
loop_
_entity_poly.entity_id
_entity_poly.type
_entity_poly.pdbx_seq_one_letter_code
_entity_poly.pdbx_strand_id
1 'polypeptide(L)' 'PATVETGYEIQVPLFMETGTKVKVDTRPGEYLGRVND' A
#
# COMPACT_ATOMS: atom_id res chain seq x y z
N PRO A 1 -7.24 -3.29 -5.41
CA PRO A 1 -6.09 -2.49 -5.90
C PRO A 1 -6.24 -1.07 -5.36
N ALA A 2 -5.15 -0.46 -4.90
CA ALA A 2 -5.13 0.91 -4.41
C ALA A 2 -3.97 1.67 -5.04
N THR A 3 -4.22 2.94 -5.33
CA THR A 3 -3.19 3.87 -5.80
C THR A 3 -2.52 4.51 -4.58
N VAL A 4 -1.21 4.36 -4.46
CA VAL A 4 -0.44 5.08 -3.44
C VAL A 4 -0.23 6.53 -3.88
N GLU A 5 0.16 7.40 -2.95
CA GLU A 5 0.39 8.84 -3.19
C GLU A 5 1.38 9.12 -4.35
N THR A 6 2.26 8.17 -4.65
CA THR A 6 3.23 8.26 -5.75
C THR A 6 2.64 7.90 -7.11
N GLY A 7 1.35 7.54 -7.19
CA GLY A 7 0.65 7.16 -8.43
C GLY A 7 0.79 5.69 -8.83
N TYR A 8 1.44 4.85 -8.00
CA TYR A 8 1.62 3.43 -8.28
C TYR A 8 0.40 2.61 -7.80
N GLU A 9 -0.06 1.66 -8.59
CA GLU A 9 -1.16 0.77 -8.21
C GLU A 9 -0.63 -0.51 -7.57
N ILE A 10 -1.11 -0.80 -6.35
CA ILE A 10 -0.72 -1.99 -5.58
C ILE A 10 -1.94 -2.81 -5.17
N GLN A 11 -1.76 -4.11 -5.01
CA GLN A 11 -2.79 -4.99 -4.47
C GLN A 11 -2.83 -4.82 -2.93
N VAL A 12 -3.91 -4.24 -2.41
CA VAL A 12 -4.17 -4.13 -0.96
C VAL A 12 -5.50 -4.81 -0.61
N PRO A 13 -5.67 -5.26 0.65
CA PRO A 13 -6.93 -5.83 1.10
C PRO A 13 -8.10 -4.85 1.00
N LEU A 14 -9.31 -5.37 0.72
CA LEU A 14 -10.53 -4.59 0.53
C LEU A 14 -10.96 -3.74 1.75
N PHE A 15 -10.47 -4.06 2.95
CA PHE A 15 -10.77 -3.39 4.21
C PHE A 15 -9.72 -2.35 4.63
N MET A 16 -8.88 -1.90 3.68
CA MET A 16 -7.89 -0.86 3.95
C MET A 16 -8.53 0.53 3.88
N GLU A 17 -8.24 1.38 4.86
CA GLU A 17 -8.74 2.75 4.94
C GLU A 17 -7.77 3.74 4.28
N THR A 18 -8.31 4.73 3.57
CA THR A 18 -7.54 5.83 2.97
C THR A 18 -6.80 6.62 4.06
N GLY A 19 -5.51 6.88 3.86
CA GLY A 19 -4.65 7.56 4.85
C GLY A 19 -3.87 6.60 5.77
N THR A 20 -4.12 5.28 5.68
CA THR A 20 -3.27 4.28 6.33
C THR A 20 -1.86 4.28 5.74
N LYS A 21 -0.82 4.37 6.58
CA LYS A 21 0.57 4.16 6.13
C LYS A 21 0.87 2.68 5.93
N VAL A 22 1.35 2.35 4.73
CA VAL A 22 1.65 0.98 4.31
C VAL A 22 3.08 0.88 3.83
N LYS A 23 3.72 -0.25 4.12
CA LYS A 23 5.03 -0.58 3.59
C LYS A 23 4.84 -1.35 2.30
N VAL A 24 5.55 -0.90 1.27
CA VAL A 24 5.49 -1.47 -0.08
C VAL A 24 6.91 -1.72 -0.56
N ASP A 25 7.14 -2.82 -1.26
CA ASP A 25 8.38 -3.05 -1.98
C ASP A 25 8.28 -2.34 -3.34
N THR A 26 9.17 -1.40 -3.61
CA THR A 26 9.15 -0.59 -4.83
C THR A 26 9.75 -1.30 -6.05
N ARG A 27 10.35 -2.48 -5.90
CA ARG A 27 10.87 -3.24 -7.06
C ARG A 27 9.80 -4.11 -7.70
N PRO A 28 9.09 -5.01 -6.97
CA PRO A 28 7.97 -5.76 -7.51
C PRO A 28 6.62 -5.03 -7.34
N GLY A 29 6.53 -3.98 -6.52
CA GLY A 29 5.27 -3.29 -6.24
C GLY A 29 4.38 -4.02 -5.22
N GLU A 30 4.95 -4.91 -4.42
CA GLU A 30 4.19 -5.75 -3.50
C GLU A 30 3.95 -5.05 -2.16
N TYR A 31 2.76 -5.24 -1.63
CA TYR A 31 2.40 -4.80 -0.29
C TYR A 31 3.10 -5.67 0.76
N LEU A 32 3.93 -5.07 1.61
CA LEU A 32 4.69 -5.75 2.66
C LEU A 32 4.00 -5.72 4.03
N GLY A 33 3.06 -4.80 4.25
CA GLY A 33 2.32 -4.72 5.51
C GLY A 33 1.89 -3.30 5.90
N ARG A 34 1.18 -3.22 7.03
CA ARG A 34 0.83 -1.95 7.69
C ARG A 34 1.97 -1.51 8.59
N VAL A 35 2.32 -0.23 8.55
CA VAL A 35 3.27 0.35 9.48
C VAL A 35 2.46 0.98 10.61
N ASN A 36 2.52 0.40 11.80
CA ASN A 36 2.06 1.07 13.02
C ASN A 36 3.26 1.83 13.58
N ASP A 37 3.09 3.14 13.79
CA ASP A 37 4.00 3.94 14.61
C ASP A 37 3.75 3.61 16.09
#